data_AF-A0A7J4CPG7-F1
#
_entry.id   AF-A0A7J4CPG7-F1
#
_cell.length_a   1.000
_cell.length_b   1.000
_cell.length_c   1.000
_cell.angle_alpha   90.00
_cell.angle_beta   90.00
_cell.angle_gamma   90.00
#
_symmetry.space_group_name_H-M   'P 1'
#
loop_
_entity.id
_entity.type
_entity.pdbx_description
1 polymer ?
#
loop_
_entity_poly.entity_id
_entity_poly.type
_entity_poly.pdbx_seq_one_letter_code
_entity_poly.pdbx_strand_id
1 'polypeptide(L)'
;MFEKLSNAFSNVAKSLGEKELKENDIDEMLTQLEISLLESDVATEVIDNIKSDLKKKLIGVKVNKKEIEDFVRKSLIENISSMFDEAGSFDLISDIKLKTDPQDPYLILFVGINGTGKTTTIAKIASLLQKNKISLVVAASDTFRAGAIEQLRGHTDKLNLKLVAQNYGSDPAAVAHDALLYAKSHKVDCVLIDSAGRMQTNKNLMEQITKISKVVNPDLKIFVGDSLAGNDTVSQAREFYKHTNFDGAVLTKSDADSRGGAALSIVAVTKKPVVYIGTGQGYDDLELFNKDTFLEKVFGSSTEPEPVVEPVVEPVVEPVVEPVVEPVVEPVAEPEPVAEPVAEPEPVAEPEPV
;
A
#
# COMPACT_ATOMS: atom_id res chain seq x y z
N MET A 1 -5.55 6.74 13.81
CA MET A 1 -6.50 7.41 12.89
C MET A 1 -7.79 6.61 12.78
N PHE A 2 -7.75 5.37 12.27
CA PHE A 2 -8.95 4.57 12.04
C PHE A 2 -9.70 4.16 13.31
N GLU A 3 -9.05 3.90 14.44
CA GLU A 3 -9.76 3.58 15.70
C GLU A 3 -10.69 4.72 16.18
N LYS A 4 -10.24 5.98 16.03
CA LYS A 4 -11.09 7.14 16.36
C LYS A 4 -12.29 7.23 15.40
N LEU A 5 -12.05 6.89 14.14
CA LEU A 5 -13.07 6.83 13.10
C LEU A 5 -14.10 5.74 13.39
N SER A 6 -13.64 4.50 13.58
CA SER A 6 -14.43 3.33 13.96
C SER A 6 -15.30 3.62 15.18
N ASN A 7 -14.74 4.24 16.23
CA ASN A 7 -15.52 4.63 17.41
C ASN A 7 -16.62 5.65 17.09
N ALA A 8 -16.36 6.63 16.22
CA ALA A 8 -17.38 7.55 15.75
C ALA A 8 -18.50 6.79 15.01
N PHE A 9 -18.15 5.95 14.02
CA PHE A 9 -19.08 5.09 13.26
C PHE A 9 -19.90 4.15 14.12
N SER A 10 -19.27 3.49 15.10
CA SER A 10 -19.95 2.66 16.09
C SER A 10 -20.95 3.44 16.94
N ASN A 11 -20.63 4.68 17.32
CA ASN A 11 -21.52 5.51 18.14
C ASN A 11 -22.74 6.01 17.35
N VAL A 12 -22.58 6.34 16.08
CA VAL A 12 -23.70 6.71 15.21
C VAL A 12 -24.52 5.48 14.81
N ALA A 13 -23.90 4.32 14.58
CA ALA A 13 -24.60 3.04 14.45
C ALA A 13 -25.39 2.66 15.72
N LYS A 14 -24.96 3.14 16.89
CA LYS A 14 -25.66 2.91 18.17
C LYS A 14 -26.86 3.84 18.33
N SER A 15 -26.78 5.09 17.87
CA SER A 15 -27.89 6.04 17.92
C SER A 15 -28.94 5.79 16.83
N LEU A 16 -28.52 5.22 15.70
CA LEU A 16 -29.38 4.79 14.60
C LEU A 16 -29.79 3.32 14.79
N GLY A 17 -31.08 3.04 14.98
CA GLY A 17 -31.59 1.67 14.93
C GLY A 17 -31.54 1.07 13.50
N GLU A 18 -32.41 0.10 13.17
CA GLU A 18 -32.64 -0.40 11.79
C GLU A 18 -33.31 0.65 10.87
N LYS A 19 -32.87 1.91 10.93
CA LYS A 19 -33.39 3.01 10.12
C LYS A 19 -32.34 3.46 9.11
N GLU A 20 -32.83 3.90 7.97
CA GLU A 20 -32.05 4.49 6.88
C GLU A 20 -31.22 5.69 7.40
N LEU A 21 -29.94 5.74 7.02
CA LEU A 21 -29.02 6.80 7.43
C LEU A 21 -29.55 8.15 6.92
N LYS A 22 -29.86 9.08 7.85
CA LYS A 22 -30.24 10.45 7.49
C LYS A 22 -29.02 11.33 7.34
N GLU A 23 -29.19 12.41 6.59
CA GLU A 23 -28.12 13.35 6.26
C GLU A 23 -27.44 13.95 7.50
N ASN A 24 -28.21 14.34 8.52
CA ASN A 24 -27.67 14.92 9.75
C ASN A 24 -26.78 13.96 10.55
N ASP A 25 -27.10 12.65 10.53
CA ASP A 25 -26.31 11.65 11.27
C ASP A 25 -24.99 11.38 10.56
N ILE A 26 -25.00 11.42 9.22
CA ILE A 26 -23.81 11.30 8.38
C ILE A 26 -22.87 12.50 8.59
N ASP A 27 -23.41 13.72 8.72
CA ASP A 27 -22.58 14.93 8.81
C ASP A 27 -21.73 14.98 10.11
N GLU A 28 -22.27 14.53 11.25
CA GLU A 28 -21.48 14.43 12.49
C GLU A 28 -20.32 13.42 12.34
N MET A 29 -20.56 12.30 11.64
CA MET A 29 -19.54 11.29 11.32
C MET A 29 -18.42 11.86 10.48
N LEU A 30 -18.79 12.56 9.41
CA LEU A 30 -17.85 13.12 8.45
C LEU A 30 -17.02 14.24 9.09
N THR A 31 -17.55 14.90 10.11
CA THR A 31 -16.80 15.87 10.92
C THR A 31 -15.73 15.19 11.79
N GLN A 32 -16.05 14.04 12.40
CA GLN A 32 -15.04 13.24 13.14
C GLN A 32 -13.97 12.65 12.22
N LEU A 33 -14.37 12.22 11.02
CA LEU A 33 -13.46 11.78 9.96
C LEU A 33 -12.52 12.92 9.55
N GLU A 34 -13.07 14.12 9.34
CA GLU A 34 -12.29 15.31 9.01
C GLU A 34 -11.23 15.61 10.06
N ILE A 35 -11.61 15.64 11.34
CA ILE A 35 -10.66 15.88 12.44
C ILE A 35 -9.54 14.82 12.41
N SER A 36 -9.89 13.55 12.24
CA SER A 36 -8.91 12.45 12.21
C SER A 36 -7.95 12.54 11.01
N LEU A 37 -8.46 12.96 9.84
CA LEU A 37 -7.67 13.19 8.64
C LEU A 37 -6.74 14.42 8.79
N LEU A 38 -7.25 15.50 9.37
CA LEU A 38 -6.45 16.69 9.68
C LEU A 38 -5.31 16.39 10.66
N GLU A 39 -5.58 15.62 11.73
CA GLU A 39 -4.56 15.16 12.68
C GLU A 39 -3.47 14.30 12.00
N SER A 40 -3.80 13.67 10.88
CA SER A 40 -2.90 12.82 10.09
C SER A 40 -2.18 13.59 8.98
N ASP A 41 -2.23 14.93 8.99
CA ASP A 41 -1.66 15.83 7.98
C ASP A 41 -2.20 15.58 6.55
N VAL A 42 -3.46 15.15 6.42
CA VAL A 42 -4.14 15.12 5.13
C VAL A 42 -4.62 16.52 4.76
N ALA A 43 -4.41 16.93 3.51
CA ALA A 43 -4.79 18.25 3.04
C ALA A 43 -6.31 18.42 2.99
N THR A 44 -6.81 19.58 3.44
CA THR A 44 -8.25 19.87 3.60
C THR A 44 -9.06 19.58 2.33
N GLU A 45 -8.57 19.96 1.15
CA GLU A 45 -9.28 19.68 -0.11
C GLU A 45 -9.42 18.17 -0.41
N VAL A 46 -8.48 17.35 0.06
CA VAL A 46 -8.53 15.90 -0.08
C VAL A 46 -9.55 15.34 0.89
N ILE A 47 -9.61 15.89 2.10
CA ILE A 47 -10.63 15.56 3.10
C ILE A 47 -12.02 15.88 2.57
N ASP A 48 -12.22 17.06 1.99
CA ASP A 48 -13.50 17.48 1.42
C ASP A 48 -13.96 16.54 0.30
N ASN A 49 -13.03 16.12 -0.56
CA ASN A 49 -13.32 15.14 -1.61
C ASN A 49 -13.73 13.77 -1.02
N ILE A 50 -12.96 13.26 -0.05
CA ILE A 50 -13.27 12.00 0.64
C ILE A 50 -14.64 12.07 1.32
N LYS A 51 -14.95 13.18 2.01
CA LYS A 51 -16.25 13.38 2.67
C LYS A 51 -17.39 13.41 1.66
N SER A 52 -17.23 14.13 0.56
CA SER A 52 -18.24 14.23 -0.50
C SER A 52 -18.55 12.86 -1.11
N ASP A 53 -17.52 12.08 -1.40
CA ASP A 53 -17.66 10.75 -1.98
C ASP A 53 -18.28 9.75 -1.00
N LEU A 54 -17.86 9.79 0.27
CA LEU A 54 -18.46 8.96 1.31
C LEU A 54 -19.92 9.35 1.56
N LYS A 55 -20.25 10.65 1.64
CA LYS A 55 -21.63 11.11 1.83
C LYS A 55 -22.55 10.54 0.74
N LYS A 56 -22.12 10.58 -0.52
CA LYS A 56 -22.88 10.00 -1.65
C LYS A 56 -23.05 8.48 -1.53
N LYS A 57 -22.02 7.77 -1.06
CA LYS A 57 -22.07 6.30 -0.89
C LYS A 57 -22.91 5.86 0.31
N LEU A 58 -23.02 6.69 1.35
CA LEU A 58 -23.69 6.35 2.62
C LEU A 58 -25.17 6.75 2.65
N ILE A 59 -25.59 7.80 1.93
CA ILE A 59 -27.00 8.23 1.89
C ILE A 59 -27.88 7.10 1.31
N GLY A 60 -28.95 6.75 2.04
CA GLY A 60 -29.94 5.77 1.60
C GLY A 60 -29.52 4.31 1.77
N VAL A 61 -28.32 4.04 2.29
CA VAL A 61 -27.88 2.67 2.58
C VAL A 61 -28.54 2.17 3.87
N LYS A 62 -29.15 0.99 3.81
CA LYS A 62 -29.62 0.25 4.97
C LYS A 62 -28.53 -0.73 5.38
N VAL A 63 -27.81 -0.41 6.45
CA VAL A 63 -26.75 -1.28 6.98
C VAL A 63 -27.10 -1.67 8.40
N ASN A 64 -26.85 -2.94 8.76
CA ASN A 64 -26.98 -3.37 10.14
C ASN A 64 -25.95 -2.69 11.03
N LYS A 65 -26.29 -2.51 12.31
CA LYS A 65 -25.44 -1.87 13.33
C LYS A 65 -24.03 -2.46 13.44
N LYS A 66 -23.87 -3.76 13.15
CA LYS A 66 -22.56 -4.45 13.16
C LYS A 66 -21.77 -4.30 11.87
N GLU A 67 -22.42 -3.97 10.76
CA GLU A 67 -21.80 -3.94 9.42
C GLU A 67 -21.46 -2.52 8.96
N ILE A 68 -21.98 -1.48 9.62
CA ILE A 68 -21.77 -0.08 9.20
C ILE A 68 -20.30 0.33 9.30
N GLU A 69 -19.61 -0.17 10.33
CA GLU A 69 -18.19 0.14 10.57
C GLU A 69 -17.34 -0.45 9.45
N ASP A 70 -17.54 -1.73 9.13
CA ASP A 70 -16.86 -2.42 8.05
C ASP A 70 -17.20 -1.82 6.69
N PHE A 71 -18.46 -1.47 6.47
CA PHE A 71 -18.91 -0.85 5.22
C PHE A 71 -18.21 0.50 4.98
N VAL A 72 -18.11 1.33 6.01
CA VAL A 72 -17.44 2.63 5.94
C VAL A 72 -15.94 2.45 5.77
N ARG A 73 -15.33 1.56 6.56
CA ARG A 73 -13.92 1.22 6.44
C ARG A 73 -13.58 0.83 5.01
N LYS A 74 -14.32 -0.13 4.48
CA LYS A 74 -14.16 -0.63 3.11
C LYS A 74 -14.37 0.50 2.10
N SER A 75 -15.41 1.31 2.25
CA SER A 75 -15.70 2.44 1.35
C SER A 75 -14.58 3.48 1.33
N LEU A 76 -13.95 3.76 2.48
CA LEU A 76 -12.84 4.69 2.62
C LEU A 76 -11.54 4.10 2.04
N ILE A 77 -11.24 2.83 2.34
CA ILE A 77 -10.09 2.11 1.76
C ILE A 77 -10.22 2.06 0.24
N GLU A 78 -11.39 1.72 -0.29
CA GLU A 78 -11.66 1.70 -1.73
C GLU A 78 -11.49 3.09 -2.36
N ASN A 79 -11.99 4.16 -1.72
CA ASN A 79 -11.84 5.52 -2.23
C ASN A 79 -10.36 5.93 -2.30
N ILE A 80 -9.60 5.69 -1.22
CA ILE A 80 -8.17 6.00 -1.18
C ILE A 80 -7.37 5.12 -2.15
N SER A 81 -7.66 3.82 -2.20
CA SER A 81 -7.02 2.89 -3.13
C SER A 81 -7.22 3.32 -4.59
N SER A 82 -8.44 3.73 -4.94
CA SER A 82 -8.76 4.28 -6.27
C SER A 82 -7.92 5.53 -6.58
N MET A 83 -7.66 6.41 -5.61
CA MET A 83 -6.79 7.57 -5.83
C MET A 83 -5.35 7.17 -6.19
N PHE A 84 -4.82 6.12 -5.55
CA PHE A 84 -3.50 5.57 -5.88
C PHE A 84 -3.50 4.88 -7.24
N ASP A 85 -4.56 4.15 -7.59
CA ASP A 85 -4.69 3.49 -8.89
C ASP A 85 -4.78 4.49 -10.04
N GLU A 86 -5.55 5.57 -9.88
CA GLU A 86 -5.68 6.65 -10.87
C GLU A 86 -4.36 7.37 -11.13
N ALA A 87 -3.50 7.50 -10.11
CA ALA A 87 -2.18 8.09 -10.28
C ALA A 87 -1.24 7.20 -11.09
N GLY A 88 -1.55 5.91 -11.23
CA GLY A 88 -0.77 4.94 -11.98
C GLY A 88 0.50 4.51 -11.25
N SER A 89 1.40 3.90 -11.99
CA SER A 89 2.71 3.48 -11.51
C SER A 89 3.68 3.39 -12.69
N PHE A 90 4.97 3.34 -12.38
CA PHE A 90 6.01 3.03 -13.35
C PHE A 90 7.13 2.25 -12.66
N ASP A 91 7.86 1.47 -13.45
CA ASP A 91 9.02 0.71 -12.96
C ASP A 91 10.29 1.35 -13.51
N LEU A 92 10.97 2.08 -12.62
CA LEU A 92 12.20 2.80 -12.96
C LEU A 92 13.27 1.91 -13.61
N ILE A 93 13.43 0.68 -13.11
CA ILE A 93 14.49 -0.23 -13.61
C ILE A 93 14.12 -0.72 -15.01
N SER A 94 12.86 -1.10 -15.20
CA SER A 94 12.36 -1.56 -16.50
C SER A 94 12.37 -0.45 -17.54
N ASP A 95 11.92 0.76 -17.18
CA ASP A 95 11.87 1.91 -18.08
C ASP A 95 13.26 2.32 -18.58
N ILE A 96 14.26 2.32 -17.70
CA ILE A 96 15.66 2.58 -18.11
C ILE A 96 16.15 1.48 -19.06
N LYS A 97 15.88 0.20 -18.77
CA LYS A 97 16.33 -0.92 -19.61
C LYS A 97 15.66 -1.00 -20.97
N LEU A 98 14.48 -0.38 -21.13
CA LEU A 98 13.81 -0.27 -22.44
C LEU A 98 14.54 0.70 -23.38
N LYS A 99 15.30 1.67 -22.85
CA LYS A 99 16.19 2.53 -23.65
C LYS A 99 17.46 1.78 -24.01
N THR A 100 17.45 1.18 -25.20
CA THR A 100 18.57 0.36 -25.72
C THR A 100 19.51 1.12 -26.65
N ASP A 101 19.13 2.30 -27.14
CA ASP A 101 20.00 3.15 -27.97
C ASP A 101 21.03 3.87 -27.08
N PRO A 102 22.35 3.58 -27.23
CA PRO A 102 23.38 4.26 -26.44
C PRO A 102 23.50 5.76 -26.72
N GLN A 103 22.86 6.28 -27.78
CA GLN A 103 22.77 7.71 -28.07
C GLN A 103 21.56 8.39 -27.41
N ASP A 104 20.72 7.63 -26.73
CA ASP A 104 19.54 8.11 -26.02
C ASP A 104 19.53 7.54 -24.59
N PRO A 105 20.39 8.04 -23.67
CA PRO A 105 20.39 7.61 -22.29
C PRO A 105 19.11 8.05 -21.55
N TYR A 106 18.74 7.34 -20.50
CA TYR A 106 17.58 7.67 -19.68
C TYR A 106 17.90 8.84 -18.71
N LEU A 107 17.16 9.93 -18.81
CA LEU A 107 17.40 11.17 -18.08
C LEU A 107 16.40 11.35 -16.92
N ILE A 108 16.91 11.47 -15.70
CA ILE A 108 16.08 11.67 -14.49
C ILE A 108 16.40 13.02 -13.85
N LEU A 109 15.41 13.90 -13.80
CA LEU A 109 15.50 15.21 -13.16
C LEU A 109 14.86 15.19 -11.77
N PHE A 110 15.66 15.47 -10.74
CA PHE A 110 15.16 15.57 -9.37
C PHE A 110 14.86 17.02 -8.99
N VAL A 111 13.65 17.26 -8.51
CA VAL A 111 13.14 18.58 -8.11
C VAL A 111 12.59 18.57 -6.69
N GLY A 112 12.54 19.72 -6.04
CA GLY A 112 12.08 19.86 -4.65
C GLY A 112 12.86 20.95 -3.91
N ILE A 113 12.43 21.30 -2.70
CA ILE A 113 13.05 22.39 -1.94
C ILE A 113 14.32 21.95 -1.19
N ASN A 114 14.98 22.87 -0.50
CA ASN A 114 16.13 22.54 0.35
C ASN A 114 15.72 21.70 1.57
N GLY A 115 16.60 20.77 1.95
CA GLY A 115 16.41 19.99 3.18
C GLY A 115 15.45 18.81 3.08
N THR A 116 14.80 18.59 1.92
CA THR A 116 13.92 17.43 1.66
C THR A 116 14.67 16.15 1.31
N GLY A 117 16.00 16.14 1.37
CA GLY A 117 16.79 14.93 1.10
C GLY A 117 17.01 14.60 -0.38
N LYS A 118 16.86 15.55 -1.32
CA LYS A 118 17.15 15.36 -2.77
C LYS A 118 18.50 14.68 -3.04
N THR A 119 19.61 15.31 -2.64
CA THR A 119 20.96 14.81 -2.91
C THR A 119 21.19 13.40 -2.34
N THR A 120 20.68 13.13 -1.13
CA THR A 120 20.73 11.79 -0.53
C THR A 120 19.85 10.79 -1.30
N THR A 121 18.67 11.20 -1.76
CA THR A 121 17.76 10.36 -2.56
C THR A 121 18.40 9.99 -3.90
N ILE A 122 19.08 10.93 -4.55
CA ILE A 122 19.86 10.67 -5.77
C ILE A 122 20.94 9.62 -5.51
N ALA A 123 21.65 9.71 -4.39
CA ALA A 123 22.66 8.72 -4.03
C ALA A 123 22.06 7.33 -3.76
N LYS A 124 20.89 7.26 -3.11
CA LYS A 124 20.15 6.00 -2.89
C LYS A 124 19.68 5.38 -4.21
N ILE A 125 19.10 6.17 -5.10
CA ILE A 125 18.69 5.71 -6.44
C ILE A 125 19.90 5.28 -7.25
N ALA A 126 21.01 6.03 -7.21
CA ALA A 126 22.26 5.64 -7.84
C ALA A 126 22.76 4.26 -7.38
N SER A 127 22.74 4.00 -6.06
CA SER A 127 23.06 2.68 -5.49
C SER A 127 22.11 1.59 -5.98
N LEU A 128 20.79 1.86 -5.99
CA LEU A 128 19.77 0.94 -6.51
C LEU A 128 20.02 0.60 -7.98
N LEU A 129 20.33 1.59 -8.82
CA LEU A 129 20.63 1.40 -10.24
C LEU A 129 21.92 0.58 -10.45
N GLN A 130 22.99 0.85 -9.69
CA GLN A 130 24.24 0.07 -9.74
C GLN A 130 24.01 -1.40 -9.36
N LYS A 131 23.21 -1.67 -8.31
CA LYS A 131 22.82 -3.04 -7.92
C LYS A 131 22.07 -3.78 -9.02
N ASN A 132 21.33 -3.04 -9.84
CA ASN A 132 20.61 -3.55 -11.02
C ASN A 132 21.45 -3.57 -12.31
N LYS A 133 22.76 -3.34 -12.20
CA LYS A 133 23.73 -3.31 -13.30
C LYS A 133 23.45 -2.25 -14.37
N ILE A 134 22.83 -1.14 -13.97
CA ILE A 134 22.61 0.03 -14.83
C ILE A 134 23.79 0.97 -14.62
N SER A 135 24.47 1.33 -15.72
CA SER A 135 25.54 2.32 -15.69
C SER A 135 24.96 3.74 -15.61
N LEU A 136 25.58 4.62 -14.82
CA LEU A 136 25.06 5.97 -14.66
C LEU A 136 26.14 7.04 -14.43
N VAL A 137 25.75 8.29 -14.73
CA VAL A 137 26.51 9.51 -14.43
C VAL A 137 25.60 10.48 -13.68
N VAL A 138 26.17 11.29 -12.80
CA VAL A 138 25.42 12.26 -12.00
C VAL A 138 25.80 13.69 -12.40
N ALA A 139 24.81 14.58 -12.50
CA ALA A 139 24.98 15.99 -12.81
C ALA A 139 24.67 16.87 -11.59
N ALA A 140 25.64 17.67 -11.13
CA ALA A 140 25.48 18.64 -10.04
C ALA A 140 24.89 19.96 -10.56
N SER A 141 23.60 19.97 -10.87
CA SER A 141 22.92 21.15 -11.41
C SER A 141 22.44 22.14 -10.33
N ASP A 142 22.64 21.86 -9.03
CA ASP A 142 22.61 22.88 -7.96
C ASP A 142 23.92 23.69 -7.96
N THR A 143 24.09 24.57 -8.95
CA THR A 143 25.34 25.31 -9.18
C THR A 143 25.58 26.46 -8.19
N PHE A 144 24.61 26.78 -7.34
CA PHE A 144 24.66 27.91 -6.40
C PHE A 144 24.91 27.50 -4.95
N ARG A 145 24.94 26.20 -4.64
CA ARG A 145 25.19 25.72 -3.27
C ARG A 145 26.43 24.86 -3.27
N ALA A 146 27.59 25.48 -3.00
CA ALA A 146 28.87 24.77 -2.97
C ALA A 146 28.84 23.54 -2.04
N GLY A 147 28.21 23.65 -0.87
CA GLY A 147 28.05 22.51 0.04
C GLY A 147 27.19 21.37 -0.52
N ALA A 148 26.21 21.65 -1.38
CA ALA A 148 25.42 20.60 -2.04
C ALA A 148 26.24 19.86 -3.10
N ILE A 149 27.06 20.60 -3.89
CA ILE A 149 27.99 20.00 -4.85
C ILE A 149 29.00 19.10 -4.15
N GLU A 150 29.60 19.57 -3.04
CA GLU A 150 30.56 18.78 -2.28
C GLU A 150 29.92 17.58 -1.58
N GLN A 151 28.69 17.73 -1.07
CA GLN A 151 27.94 16.58 -0.55
C GLN A 151 27.68 15.54 -1.63
N LEU A 152 27.22 15.97 -2.82
CA LEU A 152 26.98 15.08 -3.94
C LEU A 152 28.26 14.41 -4.42
N ARG A 153 29.37 15.15 -4.48
CA ARG A 153 30.72 14.63 -4.77
C ARG A 153 31.13 13.55 -3.78
N GLY A 154 30.94 13.78 -2.48
CA GLY A 154 31.21 12.78 -1.46
C GLY A 154 30.40 11.49 -1.63
N HIS A 155 29.15 11.58 -2.11
CA HIS A 155 28.35 10.40 -2.44
C HIS A 155 28.84 9.70 -3.70
N THR A 156 29.09 10.44 -4.78
CA THR A 156 29.57 9.85 -6.05
C THR A 156 30.93 9.19 -5.90
N ASP A 157 31.84 9.79 -5.11
CA ASP A 157 33.16 9.21 -4.87
C ASP A 157 33.05 7.89 -4.10
N LYS A 158 32.18 7.82 -3.08
CA LYS A 158 31.90 6.58 -2.33
C LYS A 158 31.28 5.49 -3.20
N LEU A 159 30.45 5.87 -4.18
CA LEU A 159 29.81 4.95 -5.12
C LEU A 159 30.65 4.69 -6.38
N ASN A 160 31.85 5.27 -6.49
CA ASN A 160 32.71 5.23 -7.67
C ASN A 160 31.98 5.67 -8.97
N LEU A 161 31.19 6.74 -8.88
CA LEU A 161 30.40 7.29 -9.97
C LEU A 161 31.05 8.54 -10.56
N LYS A 162 30.86 8.75 -11.87
CA LYS A 162 31.25 10.01 -12.49
C LYS A 162 30.30 11.12 -12.05
N LEU A 163 30.85 12.19 -11.49
CA LEU A 163 30.17 13.47 -11.30
C LEU A 163 30.54 14.45 -12.43
N VAL A 164 29.52 15.04 -13.05
CA VAL A 164 29.63 16.21 -13.93
C VAL A 164 29.20 17.43 -13.13
N ALA A 165 30.15 18.34 -12.95
CA ALA A 165 29.96 19.60 -12.24
C ALA A 165 30.78 20.68 -12.95
N GLN A 166 30.26 21.90 -12.97
CA GLN A 166 30.98 23.08 -13.45
C GLN A 166 31.36 24.00 -12.29
N ASN A 167 32.00 25.13 -12.61
CA ASN A 167 32.33 26.15 -11.63
C ASN A 167 31.08 26.69 -10.91
N TYR A 168 31.26 27.14 -9.68
CA TYR A 168 30.19 27.75 -8.91
C TYR A 168 29.55 28.92 -9.67
N GLY A 169 28.21 28.98 -9.65
CA GLY A 169 27.41 29.99 -10.36
C GLY A 169 27.25 29.75 -11.86
N SER A 170 27.74 28.62 -12.40
CA SER A 170 27.49 28.24 -13.80
C SER A 170 26.01 27.96 -14.06
N ASP A 171 25.62 27.90 -15.33
CA ASP A 171 24.25 27.63 -15.74
C ASP A 171 23.86 26.16 -15.44
N PRO A 172 22.84 25.89 -14.58
CA PRO A 172 22.39 24.53 -14.27
C PRO A 172 22.06 23.67 -15.51
N ALA A 173 21.47 24.29 -16.53
CA ALA A 173 21.10 23.59 -17.76
C ALA A 173 22.32 23.15 -18.57
N ALA A 174 23.42 23.91 -18.52
CA ALA A 174 24.67 23.53 -19.16
C ALA A 174 25.30 22.30 -18.48
N VAL A 175 25.26 22.24 -17.14
CA VAL A 175 25.75 21.06 -16.39
C VAL A 175 24.97 19.79 -16.75
N ALA A 176 23.64 19.88 -16.80
CA ALA A 176 22.79 18.77 -17.22
C ALA A 176 23.08 18.33 -18.67
N HIS A 177 23.27 19.29 -19.57
CA HIS A 177 23.59 19.01 -20.97
C HIS A 177 24.97 18.34 -21.13
N ASP A 178 25.98 18.80 -20.40
CA ASP A 178 27.31 18.17 -20.41
C ASP A 178 27.27 16.73 -19.89
N ALA A 179 26.42 16.46 -18.89
CA ALA A 179 26.21 15.09 -18.39
C ALA A 179 25.54 14.19 -19.43
N LEU A 180 24.57 14.71 -20.18
CA LEU A 180 23.98 14.01 -21.34
C LEU A 180 25.05 13.71 -22.41
N LEU A 181 25.89 14.67 -22.78
CA LEU A 181 26.98 14.45 -23.74
C LEU A 181 28.01 13.42 -23.23
N TYR A 182 28.34 13.47 -21.95
CA TYR A 182 29.20 12.48 -21.32
C TYR A 182 28.58 11.08 -21.42
N ALA A 183 27.30 10.93 -21.07
CA ALA A 183 26.61 9.66 -21.13
C ALA A 183 26.59 9.08 -22.55
N LYS A 184 26.27 9.90 -23.57
CA LYS A 184 26.29 9.47 -24.99
C LYS A 184 27.66 9.02 -25.46
N SER A 185 28.72 9.75 -25.09
CA SER A 185 30.10 9.43 -25.50
C SER A 185 30.66 8.19 -24.81
N HIS A 186 30.22 7.92 -23.58
CA HIS A 186 30.66 6.77 -22.78
C HIS A 186 29.68 5.59 -22.79
N LYS A 187 28.57 5.70 -23.53
CA LYS A 187 27.50 4.69 -23.63
C LYS A 187 26.96 4.30 -22.25
N VAL A 188 26.69 5.31 -21.43
CA VAL A 188 26.11 5.16 -20.09
C VAL A 188 24.60 5.13 -20.20
N ASP A 189 23.94 4.24 -19.46
CA ASP A 189 22.50 3.98 -19.59
C ASP A 189 21.64 5.12 -19.02
N CYS A 190 22.10 5.78 -17.94
CA CYS A 190 21.30 6.78 -17.22
C CYS A 190 22.08 8.02 -16.76
N VAL A 191 21.40 9.17 -16.73
CA VAL A 191 21.88 10.40 -16.10
C VAL A 191 20.94 10.82 -14.97
N LEU A 192 21.50 11.01 -13.78
CA LEU A 192 20.77 11.58 -12.63
C LEU A 192 21.11 13.06 -12.48
N ILE A 193 20.09 13.93 -12.47
CA ILE A 193 20.28 15.39 -12.45
C ILE A 193 19.80 15.95 -11.11
N ASP A 194 20.72 16.41 -10.27
CA ASP A 194 20.42 17.12 -9.01
C ASP A 194 20.18 18.60 -9.29
N SER A 195 18.93 19.05 -9.23
CA SER A 195 18.60 20.47 -9.39
C SER A 195 18.68 21.24 -8.07
N ALA A 196 18.75 22.58 -8.18
CA ALA A 196 18.75 23.43 -7.01
C ALA A 196 17.52 23.21 -6.12
N GLY A 197 17.72 23.25 -4.80
CA GLY A 197 16.62 23.44 -3.86
C GLY A 197 16.48 24.91 -3.51
N ARG A 198 15.29 25.48 -3.66
CA ARG A 198 14.88 26.74 -3.02
C ARG A 198 13.40 26.65 -2.68
N MET A 199 12.88 27.61 -1.91
CA MET A 199 11.44 27.68 -1.66
C MET A 199 10.66 27.73 -2.97
N GLN A 200 9.50 27.08 -2.99
CA GLN A 200 8.58 27.01 -4.11
C GLN A 200 8.08 28.38 -4.59
N THR A 201 8.11 29.40 -3.70
CA THR A 201 7.78 30.79 -4.03
C THR A 201 8.88 31.51 -4.83
N ASN A 202 10.05 30.88 -5.02
CA ASN A 202 11.16 31.47 -5.76
C ASN A 202 10.97 31.25 -7.26
N LYS A 203 10.45 32.26 -7.96
CA LYS A 203 10.27 32.24 -9.43
C LYS A 203 11.53 31.86 -10.20
N ASN A 204 12.69 32.36 -9.76
CA ASN A 204 13.97 32.08 -10.42
C ASN A 204 14.34 30.59 -10.36
N LEU A 205 13.97 29.89 -9.27
CA LEU A 205 14.17 28.43 -9.20
C LEU A 205 13.33 27.71 -10.26
N MET A 206 12.04 28.04 -10.35
CA MET A 206 11.14 27.39 -11.29
C MET A 206 11.55 27.66 -12.74
N GLU A 207 12.02 28.86 -13.05
CA GLU A 207 12.61 29.20 -14.35
C GLU A 207 13.86 28.36 -14.65
N GLN A 208 14.75 28.16 -13.66
CA GLN A 208 15.93 27.31 -13.83
C GLN A 208 15.56 25.85 -14.10
N ILE A 209 14.62 25.28 -13.37
CA ILE A 209 14.17 23.90 -13.57
C ILE A 209 13.46 23.74 -14.92
N THR A 210 12.65 24.73 -15.30
CA THR A 210 12.02 24.78 -16.62
C THR A 210 13.07 24.84 -17.73
N LYS A 211 14.14 25.61 -17.53
CA LYS A 211 15.25 25.70 -18.48
C LYS A 211 15.99 24.37 -18.61
N ILE A 212 16.32 23.69 -17.51
CA ILE A 212 16.91 22.34 -17.55
C ILE A 212 16.00 21.41 -18.37
N SER A 213 14.70 21.39 -18.04
CA SER A 213 13.72 20.54 -18.72
C SER A 213 13.67 20.78 -20.23
N LYS A 214 13.75 22.05 -20.67
CA LYS A 214 13.79 22.40 -22.10
C LYS A 214 15.09 22.02 -22.80
N VAL A 215 16.22 22.10 -22.10
CA VAL A 215 17.54 21.88 -22.70
C VAL A 215 17.85 20.38 -22.85
N VAL A 216 17.50 19.56 -21.85
CA VAL A 216 17.83 18.13 -21.87
C VAL A 216 16.64 17.22 -22.11
N ASN A 217 15.40 17.73 -22.01
CA ASN A 217 14.16 16.95 -22.16
C ASN A 217 14.16 15.63 -21.35
N PRO A 218 14.15 15.69 -20.00
CA PRO A 218 14.22 14.51 -19.14
C PRO A 218 13.09 13.51 -19.43
N ASP A 219 13.41 12.21 -19.41
CA ASP A 219 12.42 11.12 -19.54
C ASP A 219 11.55 11.01 -18.28
N LEU A 220 12.13 11.34 -17.12
CA LEU A 220 11.45 11.26 -15.84
C LEU A 220 11.80 12.46 -14.96
N LYS A 221 10.78 13.12 -14.41
CA LYS A 221 10.94 14.15 -13.38
C LYS A 221 10.40 13.62 -12.06
N ILE A 222 11.23 13.65 -11.03
CA ILE A 222 10.90 13.16 -9.69
C ILE A 222 10.87 14.34 -8.71
N PHE A 223 9.72 14.55 -8.07
CA PHE A 223 9.63 15.43 -6.91
C PHE A 223 10.11 14.71 -5.65
N VAL A 224 11.00 15.33 -4.88
CA VAL A 224 11.47 14.78 -3.59
C VAL A 224 10.95 15.64 -2.44
N GLY A 225 10.06 15.06 -1.64
CA GLY A 225 9.39 15.69 -0.51
C GLY A 225 9.83 15.12 0.84
N ASP A 226 9.63 15.91 1.89
CA ASP A 226 9.81 15.47 3.29
C ASP A 226 8.45 15.04 3.86
N SER A 227 8.29 13.77 4.25
CA SER A 227 7.01 13.32 4.80
C SER A 227 6.69 13.97 6.15
N LEU A 228 7.70 14.35 6.93
CA LEU A 228 7.50 15.00 8.24
C LEU A 228 6.96 16.43 8.14
N ALA A 229 7.15 17.08 7.00
CA ALA A 229 6.65 18.44 6.78
C ALA A 229 5.15 18.47 6.43
N GLY A 230 4.48 17.32 6.29
CA GLY A 230 3.03 17.22 6.15
C GLY A 230 2.47 18.12 5.03
N ASN A 231 1.55 19.01 5.39
CA ASN A 231 0.88 19.93 4.47
C ASN A 231 1.82 20.91 3.74
N ASP A 232 2.98 21.24 4.31
CA ASP A 232 3.97 22.08 3.61
C ASP A 232 4.53 21.35 2.39
N THR A 233 4.79 20.06 2.50
CA THR A 233 5.25 19.23 1.37
C THR A 233 4.15 19.10 0.32
N VAL A 234 2.88 19.00 0.71
CA VAL A 234 1.75 18.99 -0.24
C VAL A 234 1.68 20.29 -1.03
N SER A 235 1.83 21.43 -0.34
CA SER A 235 1.84 22.75 -0.97
C SER A 235 3.02 22.92 -1.94
N GLN A 236 4.20 22.40 -1.58
CA GLN A 236 5.36 22.37 -2.46
C GLN A 236 5.11 21.48 -3.69
N ALA A 237 4.63 20.26 -3.49
CA ALA A 237 4.34 19.32 -4.56
C ALA A 237 3.38 19.95 -5.59
N ARG A 238 2.31 20.62 -5.14
CA ARG A 238 1.39 21.34 -6.03
C ARG A 238 2.10 22.38 -6.89
N GLU A 239 2.95 23.20 -6.28
CA GLU A 239 3.62 24.30 -6.98
C GLU A 239 4.68 23.77 -7.98
N PHE A 240 5.46 22.75 -7.59
CA PHE A 240 6.38 22.08 -8.49
C PHE A 240 5.64 21.37 -9.62
N TYR A 241 4.51 20.72 -9.34
CA TYR A 241 3.71 20.04 -10.35
C TYR A 241 3.20 21.04 -11.41
N LYS A 242 2.70 22.20 -10.98
CA LYS A 242 2.24 23.26 -11.88
C LYS A 242 3.32 23.75 -12.85
N HIS A 243 4.58 23.80 -12.42
CA HIS A 243 5.69 24.35 -13.21
C HIS A 243 6.46 23.30 -14.02
N THR A 244 6.58 22.09 -13.48
CA THR A 244 7.45 21.05 -14.03
C THR A 244 6.68 19.89 -14.64
N ASN A 245 5.40 19.75 -14.28
CA ASN A 245 4.58 18.58 -14.57
C ASN A 245 5.35 17.29 -14.29
N PHE A 246 5.85 17.15 -13.06
CA PHE A 246 6.67 15.99 -12.70
C PHE A 246 5.85 14.69 -12.79
N ASP A 247 6.56 13.57 -12.90
CA ASP A 247 5.96 12.28 -13.27
C ASP A 247 5.76 11.35 -12.08
N GLY A 248 6.54 11.54 -11.00
CA GLY A 248 6.37 10.82 -9.74
C GLY A 248 7.00 11.55 -8.56
N ALA A 249 6.73 11.03 -7.36
CA ALA A 249 7.26 11.57 -6.12
C ALA A 249 8.06 10.52 -5.33
N VAL A 250 9.06 10.98 -4.59
CA VAL A 250 9.76 10.24 -3.55
C VAL A 250 9.59 10.98 -2.24
N LEU A 251 9.13 10.27 -1.21
CA LEU A 251 9.00 10.82 0.13
C LEU A 251 10.16 10.38 0.99
N THR A 252 10.80 11.31 1.68
CA THR A 252 11.93 11.04 2.57
C THR A 252 11.47 11.12 4.02
N LYS A 253 12.24 10.50 4.93
CA LYS A 253 11.99 10.49 6.38
C LYS A 253 10.68 9.78 6.74
N SER A 254 10.27 8.82 5.92
CA SER A 254 9.04 8.06 6.09
C SER A 254 9.12 7.05 7.24
N ASP A 255 10.33 6.73 7.70
CA ASP A 255 10.58 5.99 8.93
C ASP A 255 10.10 6.73 10.20
N ALA A 256 10.13 8.06 10.16
CA ALA A 256 9.69 8.91 11.27
C ALA A 256 8.26 9.44 11.09
N ASP A 257 7.65 9.23 9.92
CA ASP A 257 6.26 9.63 9.65
C ASP A 257 5.29 8.45 9.88
N SER A 258 4.64 8.45 11.03
CA SER A 258 3.60 7.46 11.38
C SER A 258 2.22 7.79 10.81
N ARG A 259 2.05 8.96 10.16
CA ARG A 259 0.73 9.48 9.78
C ARG A 259 0.40 9.25 8.31
N GLY A 260 1.39 9.36 7.41
CA GLY A 260 1.23 9.01 6.00
C GLY A 260 0.32 9.93 5.17
N GLY A 261 -0.30 10.95 5.77
CA GLY A 261 -1.21 11.85 5.08
C GLY A 261 -0.57 12.69 3.98
N ALA A 262 0.76 12.92 4.07
CA ALA A 262 1.52 13.57 3.02
C ALA A 262 1.49 12.78 1.70
N ALA A 263 1.64 11.44 1.76
CA ALA A 263 1.61 10.57 0.57
C ALA A 263 0.25 10.62 -0.12
N LEU A 264 -0.81 10.36 0.64
CA LEU A 264 -2.19 10.44 0.16
C LEU A 264 -2.47 11.81 -0.46
N SER A 265 -2.09 12.88 0.23
CA SER A 265 -2.36 14.23 -0.24
C SER A 265 -1.61 14.55 -1.53
N ILE A 266 -0.31 14.22 -1.64
CA ILE A 266 0.45 14.46 -2.87
C ILE A 266 -0.19 13.74 -4.06
N VAL A 267 -0.56 12.46 -3.89
CA VAL A 267 -1.23 11.67 -4.92
C VAL A 267 -2.55 12.33 -5.33
N ALA A 268 -3.37 12.73 -4.36
CA ALA A 268 -4.66 13.33 -4.64
C ALA A 268 -4.56 14.67 -5.38
N VAL A 269 -3.60 15.54 -5.00
CA VAL A 269 -3.48 16.90 -5.56
C VAL A 269 -2.70 16.95 -6.87
N THR A 270 -1.77 16.02 -7.09
CA THR A 270 -0.93 15.99 -8.31
C THR A 270 -1.37 14.94 -9.31
N LYS A 271 -2.13 13.93 -8.89
CA LYS A 271 -2.47 12.74 -9.68
C LYS A 271 -1.22 12.02 -10.22
N LYS A 272 -0.12 12.09 -9.45
CA LYS A 272 1.16 11.43 -9.74
C LYS A 272 1.51 10.44 -8.62
N PRO A 273 2.12 9.30 -8.96
CA PRO A 273 2.41 8.26 -7.99
C PRO A 273 3.53 8.68 -7.04
N VAL A 274 3.43 8.22 -5.80
CA VAL A 274 4.61 8.08 -4.93
C VAL A 274 5.26 6.76 -5.27
N VAL A 275 6.53 6.79 -5.65
CA VAL A 275 7.23 5.65 -6.26
C VAL A 275 8.16 4.99 -5.25
N TYR A 276 8.89 5.81 -4.49
CA TYR A 276 9.76 5.34 -3.42
C TYR A 276 9.52 6.11 -2.13
N ILE A 277 9.84 5.46 -1.02
CA ILE A 277 9.93 6.05 0.31
C ILE A 277 11.33 5.84 0.88
N GLY A 278 11.90 6.90 1.45
CA GLY A 278 13.18 6.86 2.14
C GLY A 278 12.95 6.57 3.61
N THR A 279 13.48 5.44 4.09
CA THR A 279 13.25 4.88 5.43
C THR A 279 14.46 4.99 6.35
N GLY A 280 15.40 5.90 6.05
CA GLY A 280 16.64 6.05 6.81
C GLY A 280 17.72 6.87 6.10
N GLN A 281 18.99 6.70 6.48
CA GLN A 281 20.13 7.48 5.98
C GLN A 281 21.08 6.68 5.07
N GLY A 282 21.09 5.36 5.19
CA GLY A 282 21.90 4.45 4.38
C GLY A 282 21.45 4.43 2.91
N TYR A 283 22.33 3.95 2.03
CA TYR A 283 22.01 3.85 0.60
C TYR A 283 20.91 2.84 0.28
N ASP A 284 20.69 1.91 1.20
CA ASP A 284 19.71 0.82 1.08
C ASP A 284 18.37 1.16 1.74
N ASP A 285 18.30 2.29 2.44
CA ASP A 285 17.10 2.78 3.11
C ASP A 285 16.18 3.51 2.12
N LEU A 286 15.89 2.85 0.99
CA LEU A 286 14.98 3.30 -0.06
C LEU A 286 14.11 2.11 -0.45
N GLU A 287 12.82 2.22 -0.20
CA GLU A 287 11.84 1.16 -0.45
C GLU A 287 10.87 1.59 -1.54
N LEU A 288 10.42 0.63 -2.35
CA LEU A 288 9.33 0.87 -3.29
C LEU A 288 8.06 1.18 -2.48
N PHE A 289 7.34 2.23 -2.87
CA PHE A 289 6.06 2.54 -2.25
C PHE A 289 5.04 1.45 -2.61
N ASN A 290 4.45 0.84 -1.58
CA ASN A 290 3.38 -0.13 -1.74
C ASN A 290 2.09 0.44 -1.13
N LYS A 291 1.06 0.63 -1.96
CA LYS A 291 -0.22 1.19 -1.52
C LYS A 291 -0.95 0.29 -0.53
N ASP A 292 -0.83 -1.03 -0.64
CA ASP A 292 -1.53 -1.98 0.21
C ASP A 292 -0.92 -1.95 1.62
N THR A 293 0.42 -1.99 1.71
CA THR A 293 1.15 -1.79 2.96
C THR A 293 0.86 -0.42 3.57
N PHE A 294 0.72 0.62 2.75
CA PHE A 294 0.33 1.96 3.23
C PHE A 294 -1.08 1.94 3.83
N LEU A 295 -2.06 1.38 3.12
CA LEU A 295 -3.44 1.25 3.58
C LEU A 295 -3.52 0.41 4.85
N GLU A 296 -2.81 -0.71 4.93
CA GLU A 296 -2.72 -1.54 6.13
C GLU A 296 -2.12 -0.79 7.32
N LYS A 297 -1.08 0.04 7.12
CA LYS A 297 -0.51 0.87 8.19
C LYS A 297 -1.47 1.95 8.69
N VAL A 298 -2.20 2.59 7.78
CA VAL A 298 -3.13 3.68 8.10
C VAL A 298 -4.43 3.17 8.74
N PHE A 299 -4.95 2.05 8.24
CA PHE A 299 -6.25 1.50 8.62
C PHE A 299 -6.16 0.29 9.56
N GLY A 300 -5.00 -0.34 9.69
CA GLY A 300 -4.81 -1.65 10.33
C GLY A 300 -5.02 -2.80 9.34
N SER A 301 -4.50 -3.99 9.66
CA SER A 301 -4.73 -5.20 8.86
C SER A 301 -6.21 -5.52 8.78
N SER A 302 -6.71 -5.81 7.59
CA SER A 302 -8.08 -6.29 7.31
C SER A 302 -8.32 -7.74 7.73
N THR A 303 -7.36 -8.40 8.37
CA THR A 303 -7.51 -9.75 8.91
C THR A 303 -8.02 -9.70 10.34
N GLU A 304 -9.30 -9.38 10.52
CA GLU A 304 -10.05 -10.28 11.39
C GLU A 304 -10.21 -11.57 10.58
N PRO A 305 -9.91 -12.75 11.14
CA PRO A 305 -10.21 -13.98 10.43
C PRO A 305 -11.69 -13.91 10.08
N GLU A 306 -12.04 -14.09 8.80
CA GLU A 306 -13.40 -14.50 8.47
C GLU A 306 -13.75 -15.60 9.46
N PRO A 307 -14.89 -15.53 10.16
CA PRO A 307 -15.27 -16.60 11.05
C PRO A 307 -15.18 -17.85 10.18
N VAL A 308 -14.20 -18.72 10.50
CA VAL A 308 -14.10 -20.02 9.88
C VAL A 308 -15.47 -20.59 10.14
N VAL A 309 -16.26 -20.69 9.08
CA VAL A 309 -17.51 -21.41 9.14
C VAL A 309 -17.01 -22.82 9.39
N GLU A 310 -16.92 -23.20 10.66
CA GLU A 310 -16.79 -24.60 11.01
C GLU A 310 -17.87 -25.27 10.18
N PRO A 311 -17.50 -26.23 9.31
CA PRO A 311 -18.48 -26.88 8.48
C PRO A 311 -19.57 -27.34 9.45
N VAL A 312 -20.78 -26.80 9.25
CA VAL A 312 -21.95 -27.26 9.98
C VAL A 312 -21.97 -28.74 9.70
N VAL A 313 -21.60 -29.53 10.71
CA VAL A 313 -21.71 -30.96 10.63
C VAL A 313 -23.20 -31.17 10.47
N GLU A 314 -23.64 -31.47 9.25
CA GLU A 314 -25.00 -31.93 9.02
C GLU A 314 -25.23 -33.03 10.05
N PRO A 315 -26.34 -32.99 10.81
CA PRO A 315 -26.63 -34.08 11.72
C PRO A 315 -26.61 -35.35 10.89
N VAL A 316 -25.64 -36.23 11.18
CA VAL A 316 -25.57 -37.55 10.58
C VAL A 316 -26.91 -38.19 10.90
N VAL A 317 -27.73 -38.34 9.87
CA VAL A 317 -28.98 -39.09 9.97
C VAL A 317 -28.54 -40.50 10.29
N GLU A 318 -28.75 -40.94 11.52
CA GLU A 318 -28.59 -42.36 11.87
C GLU A 318 -29.42 -43.17 10.86
N PRO A 319 -28.85 -44.21 10.25
CA PRO A 319 -29.62 -45.03 9.33
C PRO A 319 -30.79 -45.64 10.12
N VAL A 320 -32.01 -45.33 9.68
CA VAL A 320 -33.22 -46.01 10.13
C VAL A 320 -33.01 -47.50 9.85
N VAL A 321 -32.85 -48.27 10.92
CA VAL A 321 -32.76 -49.73 10.82
C VAL A 321 -34.12 -50.22 10.33
N GLU A 322 -34.17 -50.72 9.10
CA GLU A 322 -35.35 -51.44 8.60
C GLU A 322 -35.64 -52.63 9.53
N PRO A 323 -36.90 -52.87 9.92
CA PRO A 323 -37.22 -54.02 10.76
C PRO A 323 -36.92 -55.30 9.98
N VAL A 324 -36.02 -56.12 10.53
CA VAL A 324 -35.74 -57.47 10.06
C VAL A 324 -37.04 -58.26 10.17
N VAL A 325 -37.59 -58.64 9.01
CA VAL A 325 -38.73 -59.54 8.93
C VAL A 325 -38.23 -60.94 9.27
N GLU A 326 -38.64 -61.49 10.42
CA GLU A 326 -38.40 -62.89 10.76
C GLU A 326 -39.16 -63.80 9.77
N PRO A 327 -38.54 -64.87 9.25
CA PRO A 327 -39.23 -65.79 8.36
C PRO A 327 -40.26 -66.61 9.16
N VAL A 328 -41.51 -66.51 8.72
CA VAL A 328 -42.65 -67.31 9.19
C VAL A 328 -42.38 -68.79 8.91
N VAL A 329 -42.36 -69.61 9.96
CA VAL A 329 -42.32 -71.07 9.86
C VAL A 329 -43.76 -71.59 9.78
N GLU A 330 -44.10 -72.28 8.69
CA GLU A 330 -45.41 -72.91 8.49
C GLU A 330 -45.65 -74.09 9.45
N PRO A 331 -46.91 -74.36 9.85
CA PRO A 331 -47.23 -75.34 10.88
C PRO A 331 -47.24 -76.78 10.33
N VAL A 332 -46.57 -77.69 11.02
CA VAL A 332 -46.67 -79.14 10.77
C VAL A 332 -47.67 -79.74 11.78
N ALA A 333 -48.63 -80.50 11.25
CA ALA A 333 -49.82 -81.02 11.92
C ALA A 333 -49.56 -82.07 13.01
N GLU A 334 -50.47 -82.11 13.99
CA GLU A 334 -50.57 -83.11 15.07
C GLU A 334 -50.86 -84.52 14.56
N PRO A 335 -50.45 -85.55 15.34
CA PRO A 335 -51.31 -86.70 15.54
C PRO A 335 -51.59 -87.02 17.02
N GLU A 336 -52.70 -87.73 17.19
CA GLU A 336 -53.55 -88.06 18.35
C GLU A 336 -52.92 -88.79 19.57
N PRO A 337 -53.62 -88.83 20.73
CA PRO A 337 -53.09 -89.29 22.02
C PRO A 337 -53.42 -90.76 22.33
N VAL A 338 -52.52 -91.52 22.99
CA VAL A 338 -52.87 -92.82 23.62
C VAL A 338 -52.04 -93.13 24.89
N ALA A 339 -52.79 -93.19 26.00
CA ALA A 339 -52.74 -94.07 27.20
C ALA A 339 -51.48 -94.29 28.07
N GLU A 340 -51.64 -93.99 29.37
CA GLU A 340 -51.00 -94.58 30.57
C GLU A 340 -51.15 -96.14 30.61
N PRO A 341 -50.34 -96.98 31.32
CA PRO A 341 -50.15 -96.81 32.78
C PRO A 341 -48.96 -97.51 33.53
N VAL A 342 -48.87 -97.22 34.86
CA VAL A 342 -48.52 -98.08 36.02
C VAL A 342 -47.06 -98.53 36.33
N ALA A 343 -46.60 -98.02 37.49
CA ALA A 343 -45.92 -98.61 38.68
C ALA A 343 -44.52 -99.29 38.70
N GLU A 344 -43.77 -98.85 39.74
CA GLU A 344 -42.70 -99.41 40.62
C GLU A 344 -42.48 -100.95 40.66
N PRO A 345 -41.33 -101.50 41.16
CA PRO A 345 -40.45 -100.98 42.24
C PRO A 345 -38.92 -101.19 42.08
N GLU A 346 -38.17 -100.78 43.12
CA GLU A 346 -36.70 -100.88 43.33
C GLU A 346 -36.08 -102.27 43.09
N PRO A 347 -34.74 -102.33 42.90
CA PRO A 347 -33.95 -103.42 43.46
C PRO A 347 -32.81 -102.94 44.38
N VAL A 348 -32.93 -103.32 45.66
CA VAL A 348 -32.02 -104.17 46.45
C VAL A 348 -30.51 -104.04 46.20
N ALA A 349 -29.81 -103.67 47.28
CA ALA A 349 -28.36 -103.76 47.47
C ALA A 349 -27.86 -105.21 47.53
N GLU A 350 -26.61 -105.47 47.12
CA GLU A 350 -25.79 -106.59 47.61
C GLU A 350 -24.28 -106.27 47.43
N PRO A 351 -23.38 -106.95 48.18
CA PRO A 351 -22.27 -106.31 48.89
C PRO A 351 -20.86 -106.70 48.38
N GLU A 352 -19.82 -106.02 48.87
CA GLU A 352 -18.42 -106.52 48.96
C GLU A 352 -18.37 -107.82 49.82
N PRO A 353 -17.27 -108.63 50.00
CA PRO A 353 -15.83 -108.35 49.83
C PRO A 353 -14.92 -109.58 49.45
N VAL A 354 -13.59 -109.40 49.37
CA VAL A 354 -12.53 -110.13 50.14
C VAL A 354 -11.33 -109.22 50.31
#